data_AF-A0A3C1ITV9-F1
#
_entry.id   AF-A0A3C1ITV9-F1
#
_cell.length_a   1.000
_cell.length_b   1.000
_cell.length_c   1.000
_cell.angle_alpha   90.00
_cell.angle_beta   90.00
_cell.angle_gamma   90.00
#
_symmetry.space_group_name_H-M   'P 1'
#
loop_
_entity.id
_entity.type
_entity.pdbx_description
1 polymer ?
#
loop_
_entity_poly.entity_id
_entity_poly.type
_entity_poly.pdbx_seq_one_letter_code
_entity_poly.pdbx_strand_id
1 'polypeptide(L)' 'MENDYLQALAQVVLPTEILDYFSITGIAQTATEIHISLDERMNKALGNDAHFESKGFMAAVNVTDFPIRD' A
#
# COMPACT_ATOMS: atom_id res chain seq x y z
N MET A 1 21.55 -13.77 -3.08
CA MET A 1 22.42 -13.80 -1.90
C MET A 1 22.35 -12.49 -1.12
N GLU A 2 22.72 -11.33 -1.67
CA GLU A 2 22.67 -10.05 -0.92
C GLU A 2 21.25 -9.56 -0.61
N ASN A 3 20.32 -9.66 -1.57
CA ASN A 3 18.91 -9.34 -1.35
C ASN A 3 18.21 -10.25 -0.33
N ASP A 4 18.61 -11.52 -0.24
CA ASP A 4 18.00 -12.48 0.69
C ASP A 4 18.30 -12.09 2.16
N TYR A 5 19.49 -11.56 2.40
CA TYR A 5 19.91 -11.06 3.72
C TYR A 5 19.17 -9.75 4.09
N LEU A 6 19.05 -8.83 3.14
CA LEU A 6 18.30 -7.59 3.33
C LEU A 6 16.81 -7.86 3.59
N GLN A 7 16.26 -8.89 2.94
CA GLN A 7 14.88 -9.33 3.18
C GLN A 7 14.68 -9.94 4.56
N ALA A 8 15.63 -10.77 5.02
CA ALA A 8 15.60 -11.27 6.38
C ALA A 8 15.71 -10.14 7.42
N LEU A 9 16.58 -9.14 7.17
CA LEU A 9 16.72 -7.97 8.04
C LEU A 9 15.43 -7.15 8.10
N ALA A 10 14.80 -6.89 6.94
CA ALA A 10 13.53 -6.19 6.87
C ALA A 10 12.43 -6.89 7.67
N GLN A 11 12.36 -8.23 7.62
CA GLN A 11 11.40 -9.02 8.40
C GLN A 11 11.65 -8.98 9.92
N VAL A 12 12.90 -8.80 10.35
CA VAL A 12 13.27 -8.73 11.78
C VAL A 12 13.05 -7.32 12.35
N VAL A 13 13.33 -6.28 11.56
CA VAL A 13 13.23 -4.88 12.02
C VAL A 13 11.80 -4.37 11.98
N LEU A 14 10.98 -4.85 11.04
CA LEU A 14 9.59 -4.45 10.95
C LEU A 14 8.75 -5.13 12.04
N PRO A 15 7.84 -4.39 12.71
CA PRO A 15 6.87 -5.00 13.62
C PRO A 15 6.05 -6.07 12.91
N THR A 16 5.75 -7.17 13.59
CA THR A 16 4.97 -8.27 13.02
C THR A 16 3.58 -7.81 12.58
N GLU A 17 2.99 -6.82 13.25
CA GLU A 17 1.68 -6.28 12.87
C GLU A 17 1.72 -5.62 11.47
N ILE A 18 2.83 -5.01 11.07
CA ILE A 18 2.96 -4.45 9.71
C ILE A 18 2.95 -5.58 8.68
N LEU A 19 3.61 -6.70 8.96
CA LEU A 19 3.71 -7.84 8.03
C LEU A 19 2.39 -8.62 7.87
N ASP A 20 1.45 -8.44 8.80
CA ASP A 20 0.09 -8.98 8.67
C ASP A 20 -0.71 -8.26 7.57
N TYR A 21 -0.50 -6.95 7.41
CA TYR A 21 -1.22 -6.12 6.45
C TYR A 21 -0.41 -5.77 5.21
N PHE A 22 0.92 -5.86 5.23
CA PHE A 22 1.78 -5.43 4.13
C PHE A 22 2.75 -6.53 3.70
N SER A 23 2.98 -6.63 2.38
CA SER A 23 4.02 -7.49 1.80
C SER A 23 5.21 -6.65 1.39
N ILE A 24 6.42 -7.14 1.63
CA ILE A 24 7.64 -6.49 1.14
C ILE A 24 7.75 -6.74 -0.36
N THR A 25 7.73 -5.68 -1.16
CA THR A 25 7.78 -5.74 -2.63
C THR A 25 9.12 -5.32 -3.21
N GLY A 26 9.94 -4.62 -2.43
CA GLY A 26 11.28 -4.23 -2.85
C GLY A 26 12.12 -3.80 -1.67
N ILE A 27 13.43 -4.03 -1.79
CA ILE A 27 14.40 -3.52 -0.83
C ILE A 27 15.54 -2.91 -1.64
N ALA A 28 15.84 -1.66 -1.35
CA ALA A 28 16.96 -0.93 -1.92
C ALA A 28 17.82 -0.41 -0.78
N GLN A 29 19.14 -0.43 -0.97
CA GLN A 29 20.10 0.08 -0.01
C GLN A 29 20.89 1.21 -0.66
N THR A 30 21.00 2.33 0.05
CA THR A 30 21.93 3.41 -0.27
C THR A 30 23.10 3.36 0.73
N ALA A 31 24.10 4.23 0.57
CA ALA A 31 25.26 4.26 1.47
C ALA A 31 24.91 4.55 2.94
N THR A 32 23.75 5.17 3.19
CA THR A 32 23.33 5.62 4.53
C THR A 32 21.98 5.09 4.97
N GLU A 33 21.18 4.55 4.05
CA GLU A 33 19.78 4.20 4.32
C GLU A 33 19.38 2.88 3.67
N ILE A 34 18.34 2.27 4.23
CA ILE A 34 17.66 1.11 3.62
C ILE A 34 16.23 1.54 3.36
N HIS A 35 15.82 1.43 2.09
CA HIS A 35 14.47 1.73 1.64
C HIS A 35 13.73 0.40 1.44
N ILE A 36 12.66 0.21 2.21
CA ILE A 36 11.82 -0.99 2.15
C ILE A 36 10.48 -0.58 1.56
N SER A 37 10.17 -1.11 0.38
CA SER A 37 8.88 -0.90 -0.30
C SER A 37 7.88 -1.96 0.18
N LEU A 38 6.70 -1.49 0.56
CA LEU A 38 5.61 -2.29 1.11
C LEU A 38 4.34 -2.09 0.28
N ASP A 39 3.71 -3.20 -0.11
CA ASP A 39 2.38 -3.17 -0.74
C ASP A 39 1.34 -3.70 0.25
N GLU A 40 0.20 -3.01 0.32
CA GLU A 40 -0.92 -3.40 1.17
C GLU A 40 -1.52 -4.72 0.67
N ARG A 41 -1.69 -5.66 1.60
CA ARG A 41 -2.38 -6.92 1.38
C ARG A 41 -3.86 -6.69 1.60
N MET A 42 -4.67 -7.34 0.76
CA MET A 42 -6.10 -7.43 1.00
C MET A 42 -6.36 -8.00 2.40
N ASN A 43 -7.03 -7.23 3.25
CA ASN A 43 -7.42 -7.70 4.57
C ASN A 43 -8.32 -8.93 4.42
N LYS A 44 -7.92 -10.06 5.03
CA LYS A 44 -8.65 -11.33 4.95
C LYS A 44 -10.07 -11.23 5.50
N ALA A 45 -10.32 -10.30 6.43
CA ALA A 45 -11.66 -10.02 6.95
C ALA A 45 -12.59 -9.39 5.88
N LEU A 46 -12.02 -8.67 4.91
CA LEU A 46 -12.76 -7.98 3.86
C LEU A 46 -12.94 -8.84 2.60
N GLY A 47 -12.05 -9.81 2.37
CA GLY A 47 -12.14 -10.70 1.20
C GLY A 47 -13.34 -11.65 1.18
N ASN A 48 -13.95 -11.92 2.34
CA ASN A 48 -15.16 -12.75 2.47
C ASN A 48 -16.43 -11.92 2.75
N ASP A 49 -16.31 -10.60 2.87
CA ASP A 49 -17.46 -9.74 3.11
C ASP A 49 -18.11 -9.40 1.75
N ALA A 50 -19.32 -9.92 1.53
CA ALA A 50 -20.10 -9.67 0.32
C ALA A 50 -20.47 -8.18 0.12
N HIS A 51 -20.26 -7.33 1.14
CA HIS A 51 -20.45 -5.88 1.06
C HIS A 51 -19.17 -5.12 0.68
N PHE A 52 -18.03 -5.80 0.58
CA PHE A 52 -16.74 -5.19 0.23
C PHE A 52 -16.43 -5.37 -1.26
N GLU A 53 -17.28 -4.81 -2.11
CA GLU A 53 -16.98 -4.66 -3.54
C GLU A 53 -16.26 -3.35 -3.81
N SER A 54 -15.28 -3.39 -4.72
CA SER A 54 -14.71 -2.17 -5.29
C SER A 54 -15.85 -1.36 -5.90
N LYS A 55 -16.07 -0.13 -5.41
CA LYS A 55 -17.05 0.82 -5.95
C LYS A 55 -16.74 1.25 -7.40
N GLY A 56 -15.68 0.71 -8.00
CA GLY A 56 -15.13 1.13 -9.27
C GLY A 56 -14.60 2.57 -9.21
N PHE A 57 -14.06 3.03 -10.32
CA PHE A 57 -13.85 4.47 -10.49
C PHE A 57 -15.21 5.12 -10.74
N MET A 58 -15.55 6.13 -9.94
CA MET A 58 -16.72 6.97 -10.24
C MET A 58 -16.52 7.62 -11.61
N ALA A 59 -17.60 7.75 -12.39
CA ALA A 59 -17.55 8.46 -13.67
C ALA A 59 -16.99 9.86 -13.45
N ALA A 60 -16.20 10.36 -14.42
CA ALA A 60 -15.64 11.70 -14.35
C ALA A 60 -16.78 12.72 -14.17
N VAL A 61 -16.80 13.40 -13.03
CA VAL A 61 -17.76 14.47 -12.75
C VAL A 61 -17.13 15.79 -13.12
N ASN A 62 -17.86 16.58 -13.92
CA ASN A 62 -17.43 17.92 -14.29
C ASN A 62 -17.98 18.89 -13.24
N VAL A 63 -17.10 19.48 -12.43
CA VAL A 63 -17.50 20.49 -11.44
C VAL A 63 -17.56 21.84 -12.16
N THR A 64 -18.77 22.31 -12.47
CA THR A 64 -19.00 23.67 -12.97
C THR A 64 -19.35 24.58 -11.81
N ASP A 65 -18.55 25.62 -11.62
CA ASP A 65 -18.86 26.68 -10.66
C ASP A 65 -20.13 27.44 -11.08
N PHE A 66 -20.90 27.95 -10.13
CA PHE A 66 -22.09 28.73 -10.46
C PHE A 66 -21.64 30.04 -11.13
N PRO A 67 -22.29 30.47 -12.23
CA PRO A 67 -21.95 31.76 -12.83
C PRO A 67 -22.16 32.84 -11.77
N ILE A 68 -21.09 33.58 -11.46
CA ILE A 68 -21.17 34.77 -10.63
C ILE A 68 -22.17 35.69 -11.35
N ARG A 69 -23.30 35.96 -10.69
CA ARG A 69 -24.25 36.96 -11.18
C ARG A 69 -23.58 38.31 -11.01
N ASP A 70 -23.43 39.02 -12.12
CA ASP A 70 -22.98 40.42 -12.18
C ASP A 70 -23.84 41.31 -11.28
#